data_AF-A0A256ZZF9-F1
#
_entry.id   AF-A0A256ZZF9-F1
#
_cell.length_a   1.000
_cell.length_b   1.000
_cell.length_c   1.000
_cell.angle_alpha   90.00
_cell.angle_beta   90.00
_cell.angle_gamma   90.00
#
_symmetry.space_group_name_H-M   'P 1'
#
loop_
_entity.id
_entity.type
_entity.pdbx_description
1 polymer ?
#
loop_
_entity_poly.entity_id
_entity_poly.type
_entity_poly.pdbx_seq_one_letter_code
_entity_poly.pdbx_strand_id
1 'polypeptide(L)'
;MVDTWFPQIDKKTWNKLSFYINIIMFLVVALFIYLLVMDVYYAGKLATQIYGPSDELSQAWVYIVRDIAFLAVAQTWIFVQLFKNQLLIIRRSW
;
A
#
# COMPACT_ATOMS: atom_id res chain seq x y z
N MET A 1 -26.99 29.49 -13.35
CA MET A 1 -26.61 28.16 -13.86
C MET A 1 -25.22 27.90 -13.30
N VAL A 2 -25.10 26.99 -12.33
CA VAL A 2 -23.81 26.71 -11.68
C VAL A 2 -23.19 25.56 -12.46
N ASP A 3 -22.17 25.87 -13.24
CA ASP A 3 -21.40 24.90 -13.98
C ASP A 3 -20.77 23.93 -12.99
N THR A 4 -21.19 22.67 -13.03
CA THR A 4 -20.56 21.60 -12.25
C THR A 4 -19.18 21.37 -12.84
N TRP A 5 -18.17 21.99 -12.24
CA TRP A 5 -16.75 21.95 -12.61
C TRP A 5 -16.10 20.56 -12.60
N PHE A 6 -16.83 19.51 -12.22
CA PHE A 6 -16.39 18.14 -12.38
C PHE A 6 -17.07 17.55 -13.62
N PRO A 7 -16.35 17.32 -14.74
CA PRO A 7 -16.90 16.55 -15.83
C PRO A 7 -17.37 15.22 -15.23
N GLN A 8 -18.63 14.85 -15.49
CA GLN A 8 -19.17 13.55 -15.10
C GLN A 8 -18.26 12.49 -15.73
N ILE A 9 -17.30 11.97 -14.94
CA ILE A 9 -16.36 10.98 -15.43
C ILE A 9 -17.20 9.77 -15.80
N ASP A 10 -17.23 9.47 -17.10
CA ASP A 10 -17.97 8.33 -17.63
C ASP A 10 -17.58 7.08 -16.84
N LYS A 11 -18.57 6.28 -16.42
CA LYS A 11 -18.38 5.07 -15.59
C LYS A 11 -17.33 4.13 -16.21
N LYS A 12 -17.23 4.14 -17.54
CA LYS A 12 -16.24 3.38 -18.31
C LYS A 12 -14.81 3.89 -18.08
N THR A 13 -14.62 5.20 -18.01
CA THR A 13 -13.33 5.85 -17.75
C THR A 13 -12.90 5.64 -16.29
N TRP A 14 -13.83 5.73 -15.35
CA TRP A 14 -13.56 5.52 -13.92
C TRP A 14 -13.08 4.08 -13.62
N ASN A 15 -13.68 3.08 -14.26
CA ASN A 15 -13.24 1.68 -14.13
C ASN A 15 -11.82 1.45 -14.66
N LYS A 16 -11.46 2.05 -15.81
CA LYS A 16 -10.10 1.96 -16.34
C LYS A 16 -9.10 2.62 -15.39
N LEU A 17 -9.42 3.82 -14.89
CA LEU A 17 -8.57 4.53 -13.94
C LEU A 17 -8.35 3.72 -12.67
N SER A 18 -9.41 3.15 -12.10
CA SER A 18 -9.29 2.31 -10.90
C SER A 18 -8.40 1.09 -11.14
N PHE A 19 -8.43 0.48 -12.33
CA PHE A 19 -7.54 -0.64 -12.65
C PHE A 19 -6.07 -0.22 -12.68
N TYR A 20 -5.74 0.91 -13.32
CA TYR A 20 -4.37 1.42 -13.32
C TYR A 20 -3.89 1.80 -11.92
N ILE A 21 -4.74 2.42 -11.10
CA ILE A 21 -4.43 2.74 -9.70
C ILE A 21 -4.10 1.47 -8.92
N ASN A 22 -4.84 0.38 -9.14
CA ASN A 22 -4.59 -0.89 -8.46
C ASN A 22 -3.24 -1.50 -8.87
N ILE A 23 -2.87 -1.42 -10.16
CA ILE A 23 -1.56 -1.88 -10.64
C ILE A 23 -0.44 -1.05 -9.99
N ILE A 24 -0.58 0.27 -9.98
CA ILE A 24 0.41 1.15 -9.35
C ILE A 24 0.53 0.82 -7.86
N MET A 25 -0.59 0.65 -7.16
CA MET A 25 -0.59 0.25 -5.74
C MET A 25 0.10 -1.10 -5.52
N PHE A 26 -0.09 -2.07 -6.41
CA PHE A 26 0.62 -3.36 -6.34
C PHE A 26 2.14 -3.19 -6.44
N LEU A 27 2.61 -2.36 -7.38
CA LEU A 27 4.04 -2.05 -7.52
C LEU A 27 4.59 -1.33 -6.29
N VAL A 28 3.82 -0.38 -5.73
CA VAL A 28 4.20 0.32 -4.49
C VAL A 28 4.31 -0.66 -3.33
N VAL A 29 3.35 -1.58 -3.17
CA VAL A 29 3.43 -2.62 -2.13
C VAL A 29 4.66 -3.50 -2.31
N ALA A 30 4.95 -3.94 -3.53
CA ALA A 30 6.15 -4.74 -3.81
C ALA A 30 7.45 -3.99 -3.44
N LEU A 31 7.52 -2.68 -3.72
CA LEU A 31 8.64 -1.83 -3.33
C LEU A 31 8.78 -1.73 -1.81
N PHE A 32 7.68 -1.55 -1.08
CA PHE A 32 7.71 -1.49 0.38
C PHE A 32 8.07 -2.83 1.03
N ILE A 33 7.69 -3.97 0.44
CA ILE A 33 8.16 -5.29 0.89
C ILE A 33 9.68 -5.38 0.74
N TYR A 34 10.23 -4.92 -0.39
CA TYR A 34 11.68 -4.91 -0.60
C TYR A 34 12.40 -4.03 0.43
N LEU A 35 11.88 -2.82 0.71
CA LEU A 35 12.42 -1.94 1.74
C LEU A 35 12.35 -2.58 3.14
N LEU A 36 11.23 -3.20 3.49
CA LEU A 36 11.08 -3.90 4.75
C LEU A 36 12.13 -5.01 4.93
N VAL A 37 12.40 -5.79 3.88
CA VAL A 37 13.44 -6.84 3.93
C VAL A 37 14.82 -6.22 4.19
N MET A 38 15.14 -5.10 3.55
CA MET A 38 16.40 -4.38 3.76
C MET A 38 16.50 -3.83 5.18
N ASP A 39 15.43 -3.22 5.70
CA ASP A 39 15.38 -2.64 7.04
C ASP A 39 15.50 -3.72 8.12
N VAL A 40 14.82 -4.87 7.96
CA VAL A 40 14.94 -6.02 8.85
C VAL A 40 16.35 -6.63 8.81
N TYR A 41 16.94 -6.77 7.63
CA TYR A 41 18.31 -7.27 7.50
C TYR A 41 19.32 -6.35 8.19
N TYR A 42 19.18 -5.04 8.01
CA TYR A 42 20.04 -4.05 8.65
C TYR A 42 19.87 -4.04 10.18
N ALA A 43 18.63 -4.10 10.67
CA ALA A 43 18.35 -4.19 12.11
C ALA A 43 18.93 -5.47 12.72
N GLY A 44 18.82 -6.61 12.03
CA GLY A 44 19.41 -7.87 12.47
C GLY A 44 20.94 -7.81 12.54
N LYS A 45 21.59 -7.18 11.56
CA LYS A 45 23.03 -6.93 11.60
C LYS A 45 23.42 -6.05 12.79
N LEU A 46 22.74 -4.92 13.00
CA LEU A 46 22.98 -4.03 14.14
C LEU A 46 22.83 -4.74 15.49
N ALA A 47 21.80 -5.58 15.63
CA ALA A 47 21.55 -6.36 16.85
C ALA A 47 22.69 -7.33 17.19
N THR A 48 23.45 -7.81 16.19
CA THR A 48 24.61 -8.69 16.42
C THR A 48 25.92 -7.94 16.67
N GLN A 49 26.03 -6.70 16.18
CA GLN A 49 27.25 -5.89 16.31
C GLN A 49 27.26 -5.06 17.60
N ILE A 50 26.09 -4.69 18.11
CA ILE A 50 25.95 -3.81 19.27
C ILE A 50 25.53 -4.64 20.48
N TYR A 51 26.40 -4.69 21.50
CA TYR A 51 26.04 -5.25 22.80
C TYR A 51 25.22 -4.22 23.60
N GLY A 52 23.90 -4.32 23.52
CA GLY A 52 22.96 -3.53 24.32
C GLY A 52 22.10 -2.55 23.51
N PRO A 53 21.12 -1.90 24.17
CA PRO A 53 20.25 -0.95 23.51
C PRO A 53 21.05 0.28 23.04
N SER A 54 20.99 0.55 21.75
CA SER A 54 21.54 1.75 21.12
C SER A 54 20.44 2.53 20.39
N ASP A 55 20.64 3.84 20.25
CA ASP A 55 19.73 4.70 19.50
C ASP A 55 19.58 4.24 18.04
N GLU A 56 20.66 3.72 17.44
CA GLU A 56 20.66 3.18 16.08
C GLU A 56 19.75 1.95 15.94
N LEU A 57 19.80 1.02 16.90
CA LEU A 57 18.94 -0.16 16.90
C LEU A 57 17.48 0.25 17.12
N SER A 58 17.22 1.20 18.02
CA SER A 58 15.87 1.74 18.23
C SER A 58 15.31 2.41 16.97
N GLN A 59 16.14 3.18 16.25
CA GLN A 59 15.73 3.79 14.98
C GLN A 59 15.44 2.75 13.90
N ALA A 60 16.25 1.68 13.81
CA ALA A 60 16.02 0.59 12.87
C ALA A 60 14.64 -0.08 13.09
N TRP A 61 14.24 -0.29 14.34
CA TRP A 61 12.91 -0.80 14.68
C TRP A 61 11.78 0.16 14.28
N VAL A 62 11.98 1.48 14.40
CA VAL A 62 10.99 2.47 13.95
C VAL A 62 10.77 2.39 12.44
N TYR A 63 11.84 2.21 11.65
CA TYR A 63 11.72 2.06 10.20
C TYR A 63 10.95 0.78 9.81
N ILE A 64 11.22 -0.34 10.49
CA ILE A 64 10.48 -1.59 10.31
C ILE A 64 9.00 -1.41 10.62
N VAL A 65 8.67 -0.78 11.76
CA VAL A 65 7.27 -0.55 12.16
C VAL A 65 6.55 0.36 11.18
N ARG A 66 7.21 1.42 10.69
CA ARG A 66 6.67 2.31 9.64
C ARG A 66 6.29 1.52 8.39
N ASP A 67 7.17 0.65 7.92
CA ASP A 67 6.96 -0.12 6.69
C ASP A 67 5.84 -1.16 6.85
N ILE A 68 5.79 -1.83 8.01
CA ILE A 68 4.69 -2.74 8.35
C ILE A 68 3.36 -2.00 8.42
N ALA A 69 3.32 -0.83 9.05
CA ALA A 69 2.10 -0.02 9.16
C ALA A 69 1.61 0.43 7.77
N PHE A 70 2.52 0.88 6.90
CA PHE A 70 2.19 1.24 5.53
C PHE A 70 1.64 0.04 4.75
N LEU A 71 2.30 -1.12 4.84
CA LEU A 71 1.86 -2.35 4.18
C LEU A 71 0.49 -2.81 4.66
N ALA A 72 0.20 -2.72 5.96
CA ALA A 72 -1.11 -3.07 6.51
C ALA A 72 -2.23 -2.19 5.94
N VAL A 73 -2.02 -0.88 5.85
CA VAL A 73 -2.98 0.06 5.26
C VAL A 73 -3.14 -0.19 3.75
N ALA A 74 -2.04 -0.36 3.03
CA ALA A 74 -2.05 -0.60 1.60
C ALA A 74 -2.75 -1.92 1.24
N GLN A 75 -2.50 -3.00 2.00
CA GLN A 75 -3.19 -4.28 1.82
C GLN A 75 -4.68 -4.15 2.10
N THR A 76 -5.06 -3.48 3.20
CA THR A 76 -6.48 -3.22 3.53
C THR A 76 -7.18 -2.47 2.40
N TRP A 77 -6.54 -1.45 1.83
CA TRP A 77 -7.06 -0.70 0.69
C TRP A 77 -7.27 -1.60 -0.54
N ILE A 78 -6.28 -2.41 -0.88
CA ILE A 78 -6.36 -3.36 -2.02
C ILE A 78 -7.50 -4.36 -1.80
N PHE A 79 -7.66 -4.91 -0.60
CA PHE A 79 -8.78 -5.79 -0.26
C PHE A 79 -10.13 -5.10 -0.46
N VAL A 80 -10.31 -3.88 0.06
CA VAL A 80 -11.55 -3.12 -0.10
C VAL A 80 -11.86 -2.87 -1.58
N GLN A 81 -10.86 -2.52 -2.38
CA GLN A 81 -11.05 -2.33 -3.82
C GLN A 81 -11.39 -3.63 -4.55
N LEU A 82 -10.77 -4.75 -4.17
CA LEU A 82 -11.05 -6.06 -4.74
C LEU A 82 -12.51 -6.47 -4.50
N PHE A 83 -12.99 -6.36 -3.26
CA PHE A 83 -14.40 -6.66 -2.95
C PHE A 83 -15.37 -5.72 -3.67
N LYS A 84 -15.07 -4.42 -3.73
CA LYS A 84 -15.89 -3.46 -4.48
C LYS A 84 -15.97 -3.82 -5.97
N ASN A 85 -14.85 -4.20 -6.58
CA ASN A 85 -14.82 -4.63 -7.98
C ASN A 85 -15.59 -5.94 -8.21
N GLN A 86 -15.45 -6.92 -7.32
CA GLN A 86 -16.22 -8.16 -7.39
C GLN A 86 -17.73 -7.93 -7.26
N LEU A 87 -18.17 -7.09 -6.32
CA LEU A 87 -19.58 -6.73 -6.15
C LEU A 87 -20.17 -6.02 -7.39
N LEU A 88 -19.37 -5.16 -8.05
CA LEU A 88 -19.78 -4.52 -9.30
C LEU A 88 -19.95 -5.52 -10.45
N ILE A 89 -19.08 -6.53 -10.52
CA ILE A 89 -19.19 -7.60 -11.52
C ILE A 89 -20.46 -8.43 -11.28
N ILE A 90 -20.70 -8.87 -10.04
CA ILE A 90 -21.87 -9.67 -9.67
C ILE A 90 -23.19 -8.94 -9.99
N ARG A 91 -23.27 -7.63 -9.71
CA ARG A 91 -24.46 -6.81 -10.01
C ARG A 91 -24.72 -6.58 -11.51
N ARG A 92 -23.72 -6.80 -12.39
CA ARG A 92 -23.89 -6.68 -13.84
C ARG A 92 -24.26 -8.00 -14.52
N SER A 93 -24.06 -9.13 -13.84
CA SER A 93 -24.36 -10.47 -14.35
C SER A 93 -25.77 -10.98 -14.01
N TRP A 94 -26.52 -10.23 -13.21
CA TRP A 94 -27.95 -10.42 -12.93
C TRP A 94 -28.75 -9.31 -13.60
#